data_AF-A0AAW1THZ0-F1
#
_entry.id   AF-A0AAW1THZ0-F1
#
_cell.length_a   1.000
_cell.length_b   1.000
_cell.length_c   1.000
_cell.angle_alpha   90.00
_cell.angle_beta   90.00
_cell.angle_gamma   90.00
#
_symmetry.space_group_name_H-M   'P 1'
#
loop_
_entity.id
_entity.type
_entity.pdbx_description
1 polymer ?
#
loop_
_entity_poly.entity_id
_entity_poly.type
_entity_poly.pdbx_seq_one_letter_code
_entity_poly.pdbx_strand_id
1 'polypeptide(L)'
;MIPAEGPQRVVVEFIPSSKGFGKKGIRLTHSAQQVPPQLQGRMDPGTWAGFMNEVQALSQRHPYLQHTSGGQKSSWAFCSLPFVCIGLYPSYPQGGNDQAWSQEVMGLIQRWQGQFGYLGLTLSLQHSRQWWLQIDAAGHQQGYPAY
;
A
#
# COMPACT_ATOMS: atom_id res chain seq x y z
N MET A 1 -13.54 10.81 -2.13
CA MET A 1 -12.99 10.95 -3.49
C MET A 1 -11.49 10.84 -3.37
N ILE A 2 -10.83 10.12 -4.29
CA ILE A 2 -9.36 10.07 -4.30
C ILE A 2 -8.87 11.44 -4.77
N PRO A 3 -7.91 12.08 -4.07
CA PRO A 3 -7.39 13.37 -4.49
C PRO A 3 -6.68 13.22 -5.83
N ALA A 4 -6.94 14.15 -6.76
CA ALA A 4 -6.26 14.17 -8.04
C ALA A 4 -4.74 14.33 -7.85
N GLU A 5 -3.96 13.70 -8.73
CA GLU A 5 -2.51 13.94 -8.79
C GLU A 5 -2.23 15.41 -9.06
N GLY A 6 -1.28 15.96 -8.32
CA GLY A 6 -0.88 17.36 -8.43
C GLY A 6 0.58 17.48 -8.83
N PRO A 7 1.08 18.70 -9.09
CA PRO A 7 2.48 18.92 -9.45
C PRO A 7 3.48 18.49 -8.35
N GLN A 8 3.00 18.27 -7.12
CA GLN A 8 3.81 17.86 -5.96
C GLN A 8 3.27 16.61 -5.26
N ARG A 9 2.23 15.98 -5.82
CA ARG A 9 1.55 14.82 -5.21
C ARG A 9 1.45 13.70 -6.23
N VAL A 10 1.97 12.54 -5.85
CA VAL A 10 1.82 11.28 -6.59
C VAL A 10 0.92 10.35 -5.79
N VAL A 11 0.01 9.67 -6.48
CA VAL A 11 -0.92 8.73 -5.85
C VAL A 11 -0.76 7.35 -6.49
N VAL A 12 -0.37 6.36 -5.69
CA VAL A 12 -0.32 4.95 -6.11
C VAL A 12 -1.55 4.25 -5.57
N GLU A 13 -2.56 4.08 -6.43
CA GLU A 13 -3.84 3.45 -6.04
C GLU A 13 -3.80 1.93 -6.18
N PHE A 14 -4.47 1.23 -5.27
CA PHE A 14 -4.75 -0.20 -5.38
C PHE A 14 -6.12 -0.41 -6.01
N ILE A 15 -6.18 -0.44 -7.34
CA ILE A 15 -7.44 -0.51 -8.09
C ILE A 15 -7.87 -1.97 -8.24
N PRO A 16 -9.05 -2.37 -7.71
CA PRO A 16 -9.61 -3.68 -7.96
C PRO A 16 -9.91 -3.85 -9.46
N SER A 17 -9.40 -4.92 -10.04
CA SER A 17 -9.54 -5.24 -11.46
C SER A 17 -9.97 -6.70 -11.65
N SER A 18 -10.75 -6.97 -12.70
CA SER A 18 -11.06 -8.32 -13.14
C SER A 18 -10.15 -8.67 -14.30
N LYS A 19 -9.32 -9.71 -14.15
CA LYS A 19 -8.38 -10.20 -15.19
C LYS A 19 -8.99 -11.28 -16.08
N GLY A 20 -10.31 -11.45 -16.07
CA GLY A 20 -11.04 -12.47 -16.84
C GLY A 20 -12.03 -13.27 -15.99
N PHE A 21 -12.63 -14.32 -16.56
CA PHE A 21 -13.62 -15.17 -15.88
C PHE A 21 -13.12 -15.66 -14.51
N GLY A 22 -13.68 -15.09 -13.44
CA GLY A 22 -13.38 -15.46 -12.05
C GLY A 22 -12.04 -14.99 -11.48
N LYS A 23 -11.18 -14.30 -12.24
CA LYS A 23 -9.85 -13.87 -11.77
C LYS A 23 -9.87 -12.43 -11.25
N LYS A 24 -9.84 -12.26 -9.93
CA LYS A 24 -9.63 -10.97 -9.27
C LYS A 24 -8.15 -10.58 -9.33
N GLY A 25 -7.86 -9.30 -9.48
CA GLY A 25 -6.51 -8.74 -9.49
C GLY A 25 -6.51 -7.33 -8.94
N ILE A 26 -5.37 -6.87 -8.40
CA ILE A 26 -5.15 -5.45 -8.13
C ILE A 26 -4.28 -4.88 -9.25
N ARG A 27 -4.68 -3.74 -9.79
CA ARG A 27 -3.89 -2.92 -10.71
C ARG A 27 -3.39 -1.70 -9.95
N LEU A 28 -2.11 -1.39 -10.11
CA LEU A 28 -1.52 -0.16 -9.59
C LEU A 28 -1.58 0.95 -10.65
N THR A 29 -1.79 2.19 -10.23
CA THR A 29 -1.78 3.37 -11.13
C THR A 29 -0.40 3.58 -11.75
N HIS A 30 0.66 3.32 -10.97
CA HIS A 30 2.04 3.46 -11.40
C HIS A 30 2.76 2.12 -11.48
N SER A 31 3.86 2.08 -12.24
CA SER A 31 4.69 0.89 -12.43
C SER A 31 6.13 1.15 -11.95
N ALA A 32 6.86 0.07 -11.66
CA ALA A 32 8.28 0.15 -11.31
C ALA A 32 9.15 0.65 -12.48
N GLN A 33 8.66 0.54 -13.72
CA GLN A 33 9.42 0.87 -14.93
C GLN A 33 9.44 2.37 -15.23
N GLN A 34 8.44 3.11 -14.74
CA GLN A 34 8.27 4.52 -15.04
C GLN A 34 8.17 5.33 -13.76
N VAL A 35 9.17 6.18 -13.53
CA VAL A 35 9.13 7.18 -12.47
C VAL A 35 8.10 8.25 -12.84
N PRO A 36 7.13 8.56 -11.95
CA PRO A 36 6.15 9.60 -12.18
C PRO A 36 6.84 10.94 -12.49
N PRO A 37 6.32 11.73 -13.44
CA PRO A 37 6.96 12.99 -13.85
C PRO A 37 7.17 13.97 -12.70
N GLN A 38 6.36 13.88 -11.64
CA GLN A 38 6.48 14.69 -10.42
C GLN A 38 7.71 14.33 -9.57
N LEU A 39 8.24 13.11 -9.72
CA LEU A 39 9.41 12.60 -9.01
C LEU A 39 10.66 12.53 -9.89
N GLN A 40 10.53 12.75 -11.20
CA GLN A 40 11.66 12.78 -12.12
C GLN A 40 12.66 13.88 -11.73
N GLY A 41 13.94 13.52 -11.60
CA GLY A 41 15.01 14.41 -11.15
C GLY A 41 15.10 14.61 -9.63
N ARG A 42 14.14 14.10 -8.84
CA ARG A 42 14.21 14.06 -7.37
C ARG A 42 14.47 12.67 -6.83
N MET A 43 13.99 11.65 -7.53
CA MET A 43 14.12 10.25 -7.14
C MET A 43 14.92 9.49 -8.19
N ASP A 44 15.87 8.67 -7.73
CA ASP A 44 16.58 7.75 -8.60
C ASP A 44 15.61 6.64 -9.10
N PRO A 45 15.66 6.28 -10.40
CA PRO A 45 14.81 5.23 -10.94
C PRO A 45 14.96 3.88 -10.24
N GLY A 46 16.15 3.54 -9.73
CA GLY A 46 16.39 2.32 -8.97
C GLY A 46 15.68 2.32 -7.61
N THR A 47 15.70 3.45 -6.91
CA THR A 47 14.96 3.64 -5.65
C THR A 47 13.45 3.51 -5.88
N TRP A 48 12.94 4.15 -6.93
CA TRP A 48 11.52 4.04 -7.31
C TRP A 48 11.13 2.60 -7.66
N ALA A 49 11.93 1.94 -8.49
CA ALA A 49 11.67 0.57 -8.90
C ALA A 49 11.67 -0.39 -7.71
N GLY A 50 12.60 -0.24 -6.77
CA GLY A 50 12.65 -1.03 -5.53
C GLY A 50 11.38 -0.86 -4.69
N PHE A 51 10.98 0.39 -4.45
CA PHE A 51 9.73 0.70 -3.74
C PHE A 51 8.50 0.09 -4.43
N MET A 52 8.37 0.30 -5.74
CA MET A 52 7.22 -0.20 -6.51
C MET A 52 7.19 -1.72 -6.61
N ASN A 53 8.33 -2.41 -6.63
CA ASN A 53 8.37 -3.88 -6.59
C ASN A 53 7.79 -4.43 -5.28
N GLU A 54 8.10 -3.80 -4.15
CA GLU A 54 7.53 -4.19 -2.85
C GLU A 54 6.03 -3.86 -2.79
N VAL A 55 5.61 -2.69 -3.28
CA VAL A 55 4.19 -2.31 -3.38
C VAL A 55 3.43 -3.29 -4.29
N GLN A 56 4.04 -3.73 -5.39
CA GLN A 56 3.47 -4.74 -6.28
C GLN A 56 3.33 -6.08 -5.59
N ALA A 57 4.31 -6.50 -4.78
CA ALA A 57 4.20 -7.71 -3.96
C ALA A 57 3.04 -7.61 -2.95
N LEU A 58 2.88 -6.46 -2.28
CA LEU A 58 1.76 -6.21 -1.35
C LEU A 58 0.40 -6.21 -2.06
N SER A 59 0.33 -5.72 -3.30
CA SER A 59 -0.90 -5.73 -4.09
C SER A 59 -1.44 -7.14 -4.36
N GLN A 60 -0.54 -8.14 -4.44
CA GLN A 60 -0.91 -9.55 -4.63
C GLN A 60 -1.48 -10.19 -3.36
N ARG A 61 -1.25 -9.59 -2.19
CA ARG A 61 -1.79 -10.02 -0.89
C ARG A 61 -3.01 -9.21 -0.46
N HIS A 62 -3.51 -8.33 -1.33
CA HIS A 62 -4.61 -7.44 -0.99
C HIS A 62 -5.88 -8.23 -0.61
N PRO A 63 -6.58 -7.86 0.47
CA PRO A 63 -7.79 -8.54 0.98
C PRO A 63 -8.89 -8.78 -0.06
N TYR A 64 -9.07 -7.84 -1.00
CA TYR A 64 -9.94 -7.99 -2.19
C TYR A 64 -9.71 -9.31 -2.96
N LEU A 65 -8.46 -9.79 -3.03
CA LEU A 65 -8.10 -11.04 -3.72
C LEU A 65 -8.45 -12.29 -2.91
N GLN A 66 -8.54 -12.18 -1.58
CA GLN A 66 -8.88 -13.30 -0.69
C GLN A 66 -10.39 -13.62 -0.67
N HIS A 67 -11.22 -12.79 -1.29
CA HIS A 67 -12.65 -13.04 -1.48
C HIS A 67 -12.96 -14.10 -2.55
N THR A 68 -12.21 -15.19 -2.60
CA THR A 68 -12.51 -16.37 -3.42
C THR A 68 -12.47 -17.62 -2.56
N SER A 69 -13.61 -18.31 -2.53
CA SER A 69 -13.92 -19.55 -1.79
C SER A 69 -14.34 -19.38 -0.33
N GLY A 70 -15.65 -19.30 -0.11
CA GLY A 70 -16.22 -19.79 1.13
C GLY A 70 -15.94 -21.29 1.22
N GLY A 71 -14.91 -21.67 1.98
CA GLY A 71 -14.57 -23.07 2.19
C GLY A 71 -13.08 -23.35 2.31
N GLN A 72 -12.37 -22.74 3.27
CA GLN A 72 -11.20 -23.39 3.85
C GLN A 72 -11.05 -23.01 5.32
N LYS A 73 -11.62 -23.88 6.15
CA LYS A 73 -11.27 -23.99 7.56
C LYS A 73 -9.80 -24.44 7.68
N SER A 74 -9.18 -24.03 8.78
CA SER A 74 -7.96 -24.57 9.40
C SER A 74 -6.67 -24.60 8.56
N SER A 75 -5.77 -23.65 8.83
CA SER A 75 -4.38 -23.99 9.17
C SER A 75 -3.72 -22.80 9.87
N TRP A 76 -4.03 -22.67 11.16
CA TRP A 76 -3.53 -21.62 12.06
C TRP A 76 -2.22 -22.06 12.76
N ALA A 77 -1.35 -22.82 12.07
CA ALA A 77 -0.36 -23.63 12.80
C ALA A 77 1.11 -23.57 12.37
N PHE A 78 1.55 -22.91 11.28
CA PHE A 78 2.91 -23.24 10.78
C PHE A 78 3.86 -22.15 10.30
N CYS A 79 3.79 -20.92 10.80
CA CYS A 79 4.94 -19.99 10.72
C CYS A 79 5.18 -19.29 12.05
N SER A 80 5.70 -20.06 12.99
CA SER A 80 6.53 -19.56 14.08
C SER A 80 7.75 -18.82 13.53
N LEU A 81 7.71 -17.48 13.51
CA LEU A 81 8.89 -16.62 13.61
C LEU A 81 8.69 -15.67 14.80
N PRO A 82 9.62 -15.61 15.76
CA PRO A 82 9.44 -14.91 17.01
C PRO A 82 9.79 -13.43 16.83
N PHE A 83 8.85 -12.63 16.35
CA PHE A 83 8.84 -11.19 16.63
C PHE A 83 7.51 -10.83 17.27
N VAL A 84 7.41 -11.19 18.55
CA VAL A 84 6.39 -10.71 19.48
C VAL A 84 6.62 -9.22 19.71
N CYS A 85 5.74 -8.38 19.19
CA CYS A 85 5.45 -7.05 19.73
C CYS A 85 3.96 -6.72 19.55
N ILE A 86 3.18 -7.02 20.60
CA ILE A 86 2.07 -6.22 21.17
C ILE A 86 0.86 -5.93 20.26
N GLY A 87 -0.29 -6.51 20.64
CA GLY A 87 -1.62 -5.95 20.33
C GLY A 87 -2.70 -6.98 19.99
N LEU A 88 -3.14 -7.77 20.96
CA LEU A 88 -4.36 -8.58 20.85
C LEU A 88 -5.59 -7.68 20.62
N TYR A 89 -6.18 -7.74 19.42
CA TYR A 89 -7.56 -7.33 19.19
C TYR A 89 -8.31 -8.46 18.45
N PRO A 90 -9.42 -8.98 19.00
CA PRO A 90 -10.26 -9.94 18.31
C PRO A 90 -11.22 -9.18 17.37
N SER A 91 -10.80 -8.96 16.13
CA SER A 91 -11.66 -8.34 15.10
C SER A 91 -12.38 -9.43 14.29
N TYR A 92 -13.69 -9.27 14.19
CA TYR A 92 -14.72 -10.13 13.57
C TYR A 92 -14.37 -10.74 12.19
N PRO A 93 -15.00 -11.89 11.84
CA PRO A 93 -14.83 -12.55 10.55
C PRO A 93 -15.81 -11.98 9.52
N GLN A 94 -15.45 -10.89 8.86
CA GLN A 94 -16.00 -10.57 7.53
C GLN A 94 -14.88 -10.09 6.62
N GLY A 95 -14.51 -10.95 5.67
CA GLY A 95 -13.92 -10.52 4.40
C GLY A 95 -12.51 -9.93 4.44
N GLY A 96 -11.49 -10.79 4.51
CA GLY A 96 -10.08 -10.40 4.36
C GLY A 96 -9.55 -9.53 5.51
N ASN A 97 -8.35 -9.80 5.99
CA ASN A 97 -7.80 -9.04 7.13
C ASN A 97 -7.21 -7.70 6.64
N ASP A 98 -8.07 -6.72 6.35
CA ASP A 98 -7.70 -5.35 5.98
C ASP A 98 -6.75 -4.71 7.00
N GLN A 99 -6.91 -5.06 8.28
CA GLN A 99 -6.07 -4.55 9.36
C GLN A 99 -4.65 -5.13 9.29
N ALA A 100 -4.48 -6.44 9.06
CA ALA A 100 -3.16 -7.03 8.88
C ALA A 100 -2.47 -6.52 7.61
N TRP A 101 -3.21 -6.40 6.50
CA TRP A 101 -2.65 -5.87 5.26
C TRP A 101 -2.22 -4.41 5.40
N SER A 102 -3.03 -3.56 6.04
CA SER A 102 -2.65 -2.17 6.29
C SER A 102 -1.45 -2.04 7.23
N GLN A 103 -1.28 -2.94 8.22
CA GLN A 103 -0.06 -3.01 9.02
C GLN A 103 1.18 -3.39 8.20
N GLU A 104 1.08 -4.33 7.26
CA GLU A 104 2.17 -4.66 6.32
C GLU A 104 2.55 -3.44 5.47
N VAL A 105 1.56 -2.70 4.98
CA VAL A 105 1.77 -1.46 4.19
C VAL A 105 2.41 -0.38 5.05
N MET A 106 1.96 -0.19 6.30
CA MET A 106 2.58 0.77 7.23
C MET A 106 4.04 0.38 7.55
N GLY A 107 4.35 -0.92 7.66
CA GLY A 107 5.72 -1.40 7.81
C GLY A 107 6.59 -1.13 6.58
N LEU A 108 6.03 -1.23 5.36
CA LEU A 108 6.70 -0.79 4.14
C LEU A 108 6.96 0.71 4.18
N ILE A 109 5.94 1.52 4.50
CA ILE A 109 6.09 2.97 4.60
C ILE A 109 7.20 3.32 5.58
N GLN A 110 7.23 2.76 6.78
CA GLN A 110 8.27 3.05 7.76
C GLN A 110 9.68 2.73 7.25
N ARG A 111 9.87 1.62 6.52
CA ARG A 111 11.16 1.25 5.92
C ARG A 111 11.61 2.25 4.85
N TRP A 112 10.70 2.70 4.00
CA TRP A 112 11.00 3.59 2.88
C TRP A 112 10.93 5.08 3.26
N GLN A 113 10.27 5.43 4.37
CA GLN A 113 10.08 6.81 4.83
C GLN A 113 11.42 7.52 5.03
N GLY A 114 12.46 6.81 5.50
CA GLY A 114 13.79 7.38 5.61
C GLY A 114 14.33 7.84 4.26
N GLN A 115 14.33 6.97 3.26
CA GLN A 115 14.83 7.28 1.91
C GLN A 115 14.02 8.38 1.22
N PHE A 116 12.69 8.32 1.31
CA PHE A 116 11.82 9.36 0.77
C PHE A 116 12.02 10.69 1.52
N GLY A 117 12.18 10.65 2.84
CA GLY A 117 12.44 11.82 3.68
C GLY A 117 13.76 12.53 3.34
N TYR A 118 14.83 11.80 3.02
CA TYR A 118 16.08 12.39 2.54
C TYR A 118 15.92 13.17 1.23
N LEU A 119 14.95 12.79 0.40
CA LEU A 119 14.60 13.47 -0.85
C LEU A 119 13.56 14.59 -0.65
N GLY A 120 13.20 14.87 0.60
CA GLY A 120 12.13 15.80 0.94
C GLY A 120 10.75 15.30 0.51
N LEU A 121 10.50 13.99 0.50
CA LEU A 121 9.22 13.38 0.17
C LEU A 121 8.59 12.76 1.41
N THR A 122 7.26 12.79 1.50
CA THR A 122 6.49 12.17 2.57
C THR A 122 5.64 11.05 2.00
N LEU A 123 5.72 9.86 2.59
CA LEU A 123 4.83 8.75 2.27
C LEU A 123 3.72 8.64 3.32
N SER A 124 2.49 8.47 2.85
CA SER A 124 1.36 8.15 3.73
C SER A 124 0.42 7.14 3.09
N LEU A 125 -0.15 6.26 3.91
CA LEU A 125 -1.25 5.40 3.50
C LEU A 125 -2.55 6.14 3.73
N GLN A 126 -3.40 6.19 2.72
CA GLN A 126 -4.71 6.81 2.79
C GLN A 126 -5.77 5.79 2.39
N HIS A 127 -6.96 5.95 2.97
CA HIS A 127 -8.09 5.06 2.73
C HIS A 127 -9.39 5.85 2.71
N SER A 128 -10.26 5.51 1.75
CA SER A 128 -11.67 5.93 1.78
C SER A 128 -12.57 4.80 1.33
N ARG A 129 -12.76 4.65 0.01
CA ARG A 129 -13.41 3.48 -0.62
C ARG A 129 -12.40 2.47 -1.17
N GLN A 130 -11.19 2.94 -1.41
CA GLN A 130 -10.04 2.17 -1.91
C GLN A 130 -8.82 2.62 -1.12
N TRP A 131 -7.79 1.80 -1.13
CA TRP A 131 -6.50 2.14 -0.52
C TRP A 131 -5.59 2.81 -1.56
N TRP A 132 -4.84 3.83 -1.15
CA TRP A 132 -3.79 4.42 -1.98
C TRP A 132 -2.61 4.88 -1.12
N LEU A 133 -1.41 4.81 -1.71
CA LEU A 133 -0.21 5.43 -1.16
C LEU A 133 -0.08 6.82 -1.75
N GLN A 134 0.00 7.81 -0.88
CA GLN A 134 0.23 9.20 -1.26
C GLN A 134 1.68 9.56 -0.99
N ILE A 135 2.32 10.15 -2.01
CA ILE A 135 3.69 10.64 -1.96
C ILE A 135 3.64 12.14 -2.20
N ASP A 136 3.91 12.92 -1.16
CA ASP A 136 3.94 14.38 -1.26
C ASP A 136 5.38 14.88 -1.23
N ALA A 137 5.77 15.70 -2.21
CA ALA A 137 7.03 16.43 -2.13
C ALA A 137 6.87 17.62 -1.18
N ALA A 138 7.80 17.78 -0.23
CA ALA A 138 7.82 18.82 0.78
C ALA A 138 7.97 20.20 0.12
N GLY A 139 6.83 20.73 -0.31
CA GLY A 139 6.55 22.13 -0.57
C GLY A 139 5.32 22.63 0.21
N HIS A 140 4.56 21.72 0.85
CA HIS A 140 3.46 22.08 1.75
C HIS A 140 3.39 21.12 2.94
N GLN A 141 3.63 21.65 4.13
CA GLN A 141 3.26 21.02 5.38
C GLN A 141 1.72 20.99 5.54
N GLN A 142 1.25 19.88 6.12
CA GLN A 142 0.09 19.74 7.03
C GLN A 142 -1.35 19.97 6.53
N GLY A 143 -2.16 18.92 6.68
CA GLY A 143 -3.57 18.99 7.06
C GLY A 143 -3.87 17.87 8.08
N TYR A 144 -4.31 18.25 9.28
CA TYR A 144 -4.53 17.46 10.49
C TYR A 144 -5.57 16.32 10.36
N PRO A 145 -5.64 15.38 11.34
CA PRO A 145 -6.68 14.36 11.39
C PRO A 145 -8.08 14.99 11.52
N ALA A 146 -9.03 14.48 10.72
CA ALA A 146 -10.44 14.77 10.95
C ALA A 146 -10.89 14.00 12.21
N TYR A 147 -11.38 14.76 13.19
CA TYR A 147 -12.07 14.26 14.38
C TYR A 147 -13.32 13.46 14.01
#